data_AF-A0AAV8WMD8-F1
#
_entry.id   AF-A0AAV8WMD8-F1
#
_cell.length_a   1.000
_cell.length_b   1.000
_cell.length_c   1.000
_cell.angle_alpha   90.00
_cell.angle_beta   90.00
_cell.angle_gamma   90.00
#
_symmetry.space_group_name_H-M   'P 1'
#
loop_
_entity.id
_entity.type
_entity.pdbx_description
1 polymer ?
#
loop_
_entity_poly.entity_id
_entity_poly.type
_entity_poly.pdbx_seq_one_letter_code
_entity_poly.pdbx_strand_id
1 'polypeptide(L)'
;GRSWLTSSIKFFQAEANPKVLIGFFAGEVVPDLEKTPDKVIIDGCMYLFNKFLGRKYSVVEPDSIIRSSWYNNPHFRGTYSYESVKGNTAGNKYLEKLAIPLKYEHGNPSVVFAGEATHPYYFSTVHGAIESGYREADRIISIYREN
;
A
#
# COMPACT_ATOMS: atom_id res chain seq x y z
N GLY A 1 2.60 25.16 -9.97
CA GLY A 1 2.83 23.87 -9.28
C GLY A 1 3.37 22.84 -10.26
N ARG A 2 4.08 21.81 -9.80
CA ARG A 2 4.51 20.68 -10.63
C ARG A 2 3.28 19.84 -11.00
N SER A 3 3.10 19.52 -12.28
CA SER A 3 1.96 18.70 -12.74
C SER A 3 2.12 17.24 -12.28
N TRP A 4 1.04 16.61 -11.82
CA TRP A 4 1.03 15.19 -11.45
C TRP A 4 1.42 14.27 -12.62
N LEU A 5 1.23 14.72 -13.86
CA LEU A 5 1.67 14.02 -15.08
C LEU A 5 3.19 13.85 -15.17
N THR A 6 3.95 14.62 -14.37
CA THR A 6 5.42 14.51 -14.29
C THR A 6 5.88 13.72 -13.06
N SER A 7 4.96 13.21 -12.25
CA SER A 7 5.24 12.33 -11.13
C SER A 7 5.55 10.91 -11.59
N SER A 8 5.93 10.04 -10.65
CA SER A 8 6.19 8.63 -10.94
C SER A 8 4.89 7.92 -11.33
N ILE A 9 4.73 7.69 -12.63
CA ILE A 9 3.61 6.95 -13.21
C ILE A 9 4.17 5.82 -14.06
N LYS A 10 3.64 4.61 -13.92
CA LYS A 10 3.96 3.46 -14.78
C LYS A 10 2.68 2.86 -15.32
N PHE A 11 2.70 2.47 -16.59
CA PHE A 11 1.60 1.73 -17.21
C PHE A 11 2.09 0.39 -17.71
N PHE A 12 1.29 -0.65 -17.53
CA PHE A 12 1.55 -1.98 -18.07
C PHE A 12 0.23 -2.66 -18.43
N GLN A 13 0.30 -3.63 -19.35
CA GLN A 13 -0.84 -4.43 -19.72
C GLN A 13 -1.23 -5.37 -18.57
N ALA A 14 -2.53 -5.53 -18.32
CA ALA A 14 -3.01 -6.54 -17.39
C ALA A 14 -2.69 -7.96 -17.92
N GLU A 15 -2.35 -8.85 -16.99
CA GLU A 15 -2.09 -10.25 -17.31
C GLU A 15 -3.35 -10.90 -17.92
N ALA A 16 -3.16 -11.67 -19.00
CA ALA A 16 -4.22 -12.33 -19.77
C ALA A 16 -5.33 -11.40 -20.32
N ASN A 17 -5.20 -10.06 -20.21
CA ASN A 17 -6.19 -9.12 -20.71
C ASN A 17 -5.53 -7.99 -21.53
N PRO A 18 -5.42 -8.15 -22.87
CA PRO A 18 -4.69 -7.22 -23.73
C PRO A 18 -5.37 -5.86 -23.92
N LYS A 19 -6.63 -5.72 -23.50
CA LYS A 19 -7.39 -4.46 -23.63
C LYS A 19 -7.45 -3.67 -22.32
N VAL A 20 -6.77 -4.12 -21.27
CA VAL A 20 -6.74 -3.46 -19.97
C VAL A 20 -5.32 -2.99 -19.68
N LEU A 21 -5.19 -1.70 -19.36
CA LEU A 21 -3.95 -1.10 -18.86
C LEU A 21 -4.07 -0.84 -17.37
N ILE A 22 -3.02 -1.15 -16.62
CA ILE A 22 -2.89 -0.87 -15.19
C ILE A 22 -1.93 0.30 -15.04
N GLY A 23 -2.41 1.38 -14.43
CA GLY A 23 -1.62 2.56 -14.08
C GLY A 23 -1.21 2.55 -12.62
N PHE A 24 0.09 2.63 -12.34
CA PHE A 24 0.64 2.72 -11.00
C PHE A 24 1.09 4.15 -10.73
N PHE A 25 0.51 4.78 -9.71
CA PHE A 25 0.78 6.16 -9.30
C PHE A 25 1.46 6.15 -7.94
N ALA A 26 2.60 6.84 -7.82
CA ALA A 26 3.37 6.89 -6.58
C ALA A 26 3.84 8.31 -6.25
N GLY A 27 4.09 8.53 -4.96
CA GLY A 27 4.63 9.78 -4.41
C GLY A 27 3.57 10.67 -3.77
N GLU A 28 4.00 11.88 -3.41
CA GLU A 28 3.24 12.82 -2.58
C GLU A 28 1.95 13.35 -3.23
N VAL A 29 1.78 13.14 -4.55
CA VAL A 29 0.59 13.58 -5.30
C VAL A 29 -0.60 12.63 -5.16
N VAL A 30 -0.40 11.40 -4.68
CA VAL A 30 -1.45 10.37 -4.62
C VAL A 30 -2.69 10.80 -3.81
N PRO A 31 -2.57 11.42 -2.62
CA PRO A 31 -3.73 11.87 -1.85
C PRO A 31 -4.68 12.80 -2.61
N ASP A 32 -4.12 13.67 -3.46
CA ASP A 32 -4.89 14.61 -4.29
C ASP A 32 -5.44 13.94 -5.54
N LEU A 33 -4.68 13.01 -6.15
CA LEU A 33 -5.15 12.22 -7.30
C LEU A 33 -6.36 11.35 -6.96
N GLU A 34 -6.39 10.78 -5.76
CA GLU A 34 -7.54 9.99 -5.29
C GLU A 34 -8.83 10.82 -5.19
N LYS A 35 -8.74 12.13 -4.94
CA LYS A 35 -9.88 13.07 -4.87
C LYS A 35 -10.24 13.67 -6.23
N THR A 36 -9.37 13.48 -7.22
CA THR A 36 -9.54 14.07 -8.55
C THR A 36 -10.62 13.31 -9.33
N PRO A 37 -11.55 13.99 -10.03
CA PRO A 37 -12.57 13.34 -10.85
C PRO A 37 -11.98 12.45 -11.95
N ASP A 38 -12.65 11.34 -12.24
CA ASP A 38 -12.22 10.35 -13.23
C ASP A 38 -11.88 10.98 -14.60
N LYS A 39 -12.72 11.90 -15.07
CA LYS A 39 -12.52 12.59 -16.36
C LYS A 39 -11.16 13.30 -16.44
N VAL A 40 -10.73 13.96 -15.36
CA VAL A 40 -9.45 14.68 -15.32
C VAL A 40 -8.27 13.70 -15.36
N ILE A 41 -8.41 12.53 -14.71
CA ILE A 41 -7.40 11.47 -14.76
C ILE A 41 -7.33 10.86 -16.16
N ILE A 42 -8.47 10.57 -16.78
CA ILE A 42 -8.56 10.05 -18.16
C ILE A 42 -7.91 11.03 -19.12
N ASP A 43 -8.27 12.31 -19.07
CA ASP A 43 -7.72 13.34 -19.96
C ASP A 43 -6.20 13.48 -19.80
N GLY A 44 -5.71 13.43 -18.56
CA GLY A 44 -4.28 13.44 -18.28
C GLY A 44 -3.54 12.23 -18.85
N CYS A 45 -4.10 11.02 -18.68
CA CYS A 45 -3.52 9.80 -19.23
C CYS A 45 -3.55 9.81 -20.77
N MET A 46 -4.68 10.19 -21.37
CA MET A 46 -4.84 10.30 -22.82
C MET A 46 -3.92 11.35 -23.43
N TYR A 47 -3.66 12.46 -22.73
CA TYR A 47 -2.63 13.43 -23.12
C TYR A 47 -1.25 12.77 -23.20
N LEU A 48 -0.84 12.02 -22.17
CA LEU A 48 0.45 11.32 -22.16
C LEU A 48 0.53 10.27 -23.28
N PHE A 49 -0.50 9.44 -23.43
CA PHE A 49 -0.53 8.41 -24.45
C PHE A 49 -0.48 9.02 -25.86
N ASN A 50 -1.27 10.04 -26.16
CA ASN A 50 -1.21 10.70 -27.47
C ASN A 50 0.15 11.37 -27.71
N LYS A 51 0.73 12.01 -26.69
CA LYS A 51 2.03 12.68 -26.80
C LYS A 51 3.16 11.72 -27.14
N PHE A 52 3.19 10.54 -26.51
CA PHE A 52 4.32 9.60 -26.65
C PHE A 52 4.04 8.44 -27.61
N LEU A 53 2.79 8.01 -27.75
CA LEU A 53 2.37 6.83 -28.52
C LEU A 53 1.54 7.19 -29.75
N GLY A 54 0.90 8.37 -29.77
CA GLY A 54 -0.06 8.77 -30.81
C GLY A 54 0.52 8.88 -32.23
N ARG A 55 1.85 9.01 -32.38
CA ARG A 55 2.50 8.96 -33.71
C ARG A 55 2.53 7.56 -34.31
N LYS A 56 2.52 6.53 -33.48
CA LYS A 56 2.65 5.12 -33.90
C LYS A 56 1.34 4.36 -33.80
N TYR A 57 0.48 4.73 -32.86
CA TYR A 57 -0.75 4.00 -32.56
C TYR A 57 -1.94 4.95 -32.56
N SER A 58 -3.10 4.46 -33.01
CA SER A 58 -4.39 5.12 -32.80
C SER A 58 -4.82 4.88 -31.36
N VAL A 59 -4.53 5.84 -30.47
CA VAL A 59 -4.92 5.76 -29.06
C VAL A 59 -6.40 6.11 -28.93
N VAL A 60 -7.19 5.17 -28.39
CA VAL A 60 -8.62 5.35 -28.13
C VAL A 60 -8.86 5.60 -26.64
N GLU A 61 -9.95 6.31 -26.31
CA GLU A 61 -10.35 6.50 -24.92
C GLU A 61 -10.75 5.15 -24.28
N PRO A 62 -10.52 4.98 -22.97
CA PRO A 62 -10.95 3.79 -22.26
C PRO A 62 -12.47 3.77 -22.06
N ASP A 63 -13.09 2.58 -22.13
CA ASP A 63 -14.52 2.41 -21.86
C ASP A 63 -14.89 2.76 -20.40
N SER A 64 -13.96 2.54 -19.47
CA SER A 64 -14.12 2.84 -18.04
C SER A 64 -12.78 2.89 -17.32
N ILE A 65 -12.77 3.45 -16.11
CA ILE A 65 -11.63 3.35 -15.19
C ILE A 65 -12.08 2.80 -13.84
N ILE A 66 -11.24 2.00 -13.20
CA ILE A 66 -11.41 1.54 -11.82
C ILE A 66 -10.16 1.97 -11.06
N ARG A 67 -10.35 2.61 -9.91
CA ARG A 67 -9.26 3.22 -9.14
C ARG A 67 -9.36 2.83 -7.68
N SER A 68 -8.20 2.63 -7.05
CA SER A 68 -8.09 2.48 -5.60
C SER A 68 -8.01 3.84 -4.91
N SER A 69 -8.55 3.93 -3.70
CA SER A 69 -8.39 5.11 -2.82
C SER A 69 -7.77 4.71 -1.48
N TRP A 70 -6.61 4.07 -1.52
CA TRP A 70 -5.95 3.50 -0.34
C TRP A 70 -5.63 4.56 0.73
N TYR A 71 -5.18 5.74 0.31
CA TYR A 71 -4.82 6.81 1.23
C TYR A 71 -6.06 7.41 1.94
N ASN A 72 -7.10 7.72 1.18
CA ASN A 72 -8.30 8.35 1.73
C ASN A 72 -9.31 7.35 2.35
N ASN A 73 -9.13 6.04 2.16
CA ASN A 73 -9.99 5.05 2.80
C ASN A 73 -9.73 5.00 4.32
N PRO A 74 -10.74 5.25 5.16
CA PRO A 74 -10.57 5.35 6.61
C PRO A 74 -10.12 4.05 7.29
N HIS A 75 -10.29 2.90 6.65
CA HIS A 75 -9.89 1.58 7.14
C HIS A 75 -8.43 1.21 6.80
N PHE A 76 -7.82 1.86 5.80
CA PHE A 76 -6.45 1.56 5.38
C PHE A 76 -5.48 2.72 5.64
N ARG A 77 -5.89 3.96 5.32
CA ARG A 77 -5.11 5.19 5.53
C ARG A 77 -3.71 5.17 4.89
N GLY A 78 -3.55 4.41 3.82
CA GLY A 78 -2.27 4.10 3.19
C GLY A 78 -2.31 2.76 2.46
N THR A 79 -1.21 2.41 1.80
CA THR A 79 -1.11 1.14 1.05
C THR A 79 -0.51 0.03 1.91
N TYR A 80 0.71 0.24 2.40
CA TYR A 80 1.48 -0.69 3.20
C TYR A 80 2.59 0.07 3.93
N SER A 81 3.11 -0.50 5.00
CA SER A 81 4.19 0.09 5.79
C SER A 81 5.48 0.23 4.98
N TYR A 82 6.35 1.14 5.39
CA TYR A 82 7.72 1.22 4.90
C TYR A 82 8.61 1.78 6.02
N GLU A 83 9.87 1.36 6.06
CA GLU A 83 10.83 1.97 6.98
C GLU A 83 11.41 3.25 6.37
N SER A 84 11.11 4.38 7.00
CA SER A 84 11.69 5.65 6.58
C SER A 84 13.19 5.71 6.88
N VAL A 85 13.96 6.38 6.02
CA VAL A 85 15.40 6.62 6.23
C VAL A 85 15.64 7.24 7.60
N LYS A 86 14.84 8.24 7.98
CA LYS A 86 14.93 8.89 9.31
C LYS A 86 14.74 7.90 10.44
N GLY A 87 13.76 7.00 10.31
CA GLY A 87 13.46 5.98 11.32
C GLY A 87 14.60 4.99 11.50
N ASN A 88 15.11 4.46 10.38
CA ASN A 88 16.20 3.51 10.39
C ASN A 88 17.51 4.12 10.92
N THR A 89 17.90 5.31 10.44
CA THR A 89 19.13 6.00 10.91
C THR A 89 19.10 6.34 12.39
N ALA A 90 17.91 6.56 12.97
CA ALA A 90 17.74 6.76 14.41
C ALA A 90 17.83 5.46 15.22
N GLY A 91 18.14 4.32 14.59
CA GLY A 91 18.23 3.01 15.24
C GLY A 91 16.89 2.48 15.73
N ASN A 92 15.77 3.03 15.23
CA ASN A 92 14.45 2.64 15.70
C ASN A 92 14.02 1.34 15.05
N LYS A 93 14.04 0.26 15.83
CA LYS A 93 13.40 -1.03 15.51
C LYS A 93 11.87 -0.95 15.60
N TYR A 94 11.25 -0.08 14.79
CA TYR A 94 9.80 0.19 14.89
C TYR A 94 8.96 -1.06 14.66
N LEU A 95 9.33 -1.91 13.70
CA LEU A 95 8.62 -3.15 13.40
C LEU A 95 8.63 -4.12 14.60
N GLU A 96 9.79 -4.28 15.25
CA GLU A 96 9.91 -5.08 16.49
C GLU A 96 9.06 -4.48 17.62
N LYS A 97 9.09 -3.15 17.76
CA LYS A 97 8.30 -2.44 18.79
C LYS A 97 6.80 -2.60 18.58
N LEU A 98 6.32 -2.56 17.32
CA LEU A 98 4.90 -2.73 16.99
C LEU A 98 4.40 -4.16 17.26
N ALA A 99 5.29 -5.15 17.29
CA ALA A 99 4.96 -6.53 17.63
C ALA A 99 4.89 -6.80 19.15
N ILE A 100 5.23 -5.82 20.00
CA ILE A 100 5.25 -5.99 21.46
C ILE A 100 3.80 -5.95 21.99
N PRO A 101 3.32 -7.01 22.66
CA PRO A 101 2.00 -7.01 23.27
C PRO A 101 1.88 -5.98 24.41
N LEU A 102 0.69 -5.41 24.58
CA LEU A 102 0.36 -4.67 25.80
C LEU A 102 -0.04 -5.65 26.89
N LYS A 103 0.54 -5.49 28.07
CA LYS A 103 0.27 -6.30 29.25
C LYS A 103 -0.64 -5.53 30.20
N TYR A 104 -1.59 -6.22 30.82
CA TYR A 104 -2.33 -5.69 31.97
C TYR A 104 -1.72 -6.22 33.28
N GLU A 105 -2.35 -5.92 34.41
CA GLU A 105 -1.92 -6.37 35.73
C GLU A 105 -1.61 -7.88 35.74
N HIS A 106 -0.57 -8.26 36.49
CA HIS A 106 0.01 -9.62 36.54
C HIS A 106 0.85 -10.07 35.34
N GLY A 107 1.10 -9.20 34.34
CA GLY A 107 2.14 -9.42 33.33
C GLY A 107 1.73 -10.28 32.13
N ASN A 108 0.48 -10.77 32.10
CA ASN A 108 -0.10 -11.45 30.96
C ASN A 108 -0.46 -10.45 29.84
N PRO A 109 -0.18 -10.77 28.57
CA PRO A 109 -0.64 -9.98 27.42
C PRO A 109 -2.17 -9.86 27.40
N SER A 110 -2.67 -8.62 27.30
CA SER A 110 -4.10 -8.33 27.15
C SER A 110 -4.44 -7.82 25.76
N VAL A 111 -3.47 -7.22 25.06
CA VAL A 111 -3.60 -6.83 23.67
C VAL A 111 -2.37 -7.33 22.91
N VAL A 112 -2.60 -8.04 21.82
CA VAL A 112 -1.56 -8.53 20.91
C VAL A 112 -1.70 -7.85 19.56
N PHE A 113 -0.59 -7.75 18.82
CA PHE A 113 -0.55 -7.07 17.52
C PHE A 113 0.00 -8.00 16.45
N ALA A 114 -0.79 -8.19 15.40
CA ALA A 114 -0.44 -8.88 14.17
C ALA A 114 -0.70 -7.95 12.97
N GLY A 115 -0.27 -8.38 11.80
CA GLY A 115 -0.37 -7.63 10.54
C GLY A 115 1.01 -7.33 9.96
N GLU A 116 1.02 -6.92 8.69
CA GLU A 116 2.24 -6.71 7.90
C GLU A 116 3.27 -5.81 8.59
N ALA A 117 2.81 -4.73 9.24
CA ALA A 117 3.69 -3.77 9.91
C ALA A 117 4.35 -4.28 11.20
N THR A 118 4.03 -5.51 11.62
CA THR A 118 4.58 -6.14 12.84
C THR A 118 5.59 -7.24 12.53
N HIS A 119 5.88 -7.51 11.25
CA HIS A 119 6.88 -8.50 10.87
C HIS A 119 8.26 -7.83 10.72
N PRO A 120 9.31 -8.30 11.41
CA PRO A 120 10.63 -7.64 11.40
C PRO A 120 11.40 -7.73 10.06
N TYR A 121 10.88 -8.48 9.08
CA TYR A 121 11.62 -8.84 7.86
C TYR A 121 10.73 -8.79 6.62
N TYR A 122 9.50 -9.31 6.73
CA TYR A 122 8.52 -9.39 5.64
C TYR A 122 7.40 -8.35 5.78
N PHE A 123 7.70 -7.19 6.34
CA PHE A 123 6.75 -6.07 6.34
C PHE A 123 6.40 -5.65 4.91
N SER A 124 5.27 -4.98 4.74
CA SER A 124 4.66 -4.62 3.45
C SER A 124 4.15 -5.79 2.61
N THR A 125 4.15 -7.02 3.13
CA THR A 125 3.77 -8.22 2.36
C THR A 125 2.60 -8.99 2.98
N VAL A 126 1.91 -9.74 2.13
CA VAL A 126 0.82 -10.63 2.55
C VAL A 126 1.33 -11.79 3.40
N HIS A 127 2.43 -12.44 3.01
CA HIS A 127 2.97 -13.57 3.77
C HIS A 127 3.49 -13.13 5.14
N GLY A 128 4.12 -11.96 5.26
CA GLY A 128 4.50 -11.40 6.56
C GLY A 128 3.29 -11.11 7.46
N ALA A 129 2.17 -10.66 6.89
CA ALA A 129 0.92 -10.52 7.64
C ALA A 129 0.41 -11.88 8.16
N ILE A 130 0.41 -12.92 7.31
CA ILE A 130 0.00 -14.27 7.69
C ILE A 130 0.88 -14.82 8.81
N GLU A 131 2.20 -14.77 8.65
CA GLU A 131 3.17 -15.28 9.63
C GLU A 131 3.05 -14.55 10.98
N SER A 132 2.84 -13.22 10.95
CA SER A 132 2.58 -12.46 12.19
C SER A 132 1.28 -12.87 12.88
N GLY A 133 0.27 -13.31 12.12
CA GLY A 133 -0.98 -13.85 12.66
C GLY A 133 -0.76 -15.17 13.39
N TYR A 134 -0.01 -16.11 12.79
CA TYR A 134 0.36 -17.36 13.45
C TYR A 134 1.17 -17.12 14.72
N ARG A 135 2.15 -16.20 14.67
CA ARG A 135 2.97 -15.81 15.83
C ARG A 135 2.11 -15.39 17.02
N GLU A 136 1.13 -14.51 16.82
CA GLU A 136 0.28 -14.03 17.92
C GLU A 136 -0.77 -15.08 18.36
N ALA A 137 -1.23 -15.93 17.44
CA ALA A 137 -2.10 -17.06 17.79
C ALA A 137 -1.37 -18.06 18.72
N ASP A 138 -0.13 -18.43 18.37
CA ASP A 138 0.71 -19.31 19.20
C ASP A 138 0.99 -18.68 20.57
N ARG A 139 1.24 -17.36 20.61
CA ARG A 139 1.41 -16.64 21.88
C ARG A 139 0.17 -16.76 22.77
N ILE A 140 -1.02 -16.55 22.21
CA ILE A 140 -2.29 -16.69 22.94
C ILE A 140 -2.46 -18.12 23.45
N ILE A 141 -2.23 -19.13 22.60
CA ILE A 141 -2.35 -20.54 22.97
C ILE A 141 -1.43 -20.89 24.14
N SER A 142 -0.18 -20.44 24.12
CA SER A 142 0.78 -20.70 25.21
C SER A 142 0.32 -20.10 26.53
N ILE A 143 -0.19 -18.86 26.54
CA ILE A 143 -0.71 -18.21 27.74
C ILE A 143 -1.84 -19.04 28.37
N TYR A 144 -2.79 -19.53 27.56
CA TYR A 144 -3.93 -20.31 28.07
C TYR A 144 -3.59 -21.77 28.39
N ARG A 145 -2.40 -22.27 28.01
CA ARG A 145 -1.91 -23.60 28.43
C ARG A 145 -1.09 -23.56 29.72
N GLU A 146 -0.47 -22.42 30.02
CA GLU A 146 0.36 -22.22 31.22
C GLU A 146 -0.45 -21.75 32.45
N ASN A 147 -1.70 -21.30 32.24
CA ASN A 147 -2.69 -21.02 33.29
C ASN A 147 -3.62 -22.22 33.50
#